data_AF-A0A419S9X4-F1
#
_entry.id   AF-A0A419S9X4-F1
#
_cell.length_a   1.000
_cell.length_b   1.000
_cell.length_c   1.000
_cell.angle_alpha   90.00
_cell.angle_beta   90.00
_cell.angle_gamma   90.00
#
_symmetry.space_group_name_H-M   'P 1'
#
loop_
_entity.id
_entity.type
_entity.pdbx_description
1 polymer ?
#
loop_
_entity_poly.entity_id
_entity_poly.type
_entity_poly.pdbx_seq_one_letter_code
_entity_poly.pdbx_strand_id
1 'polypeptide(L)'
;MFSTTPLYDVNLNPEPGKKILINQGGTWSAKTYSILQVLFSLAVQEPNQIITVVGQDIPNLKSGAIRDSKNIIRDSPVLQSFVKPISNGNFYNESEKLITFRNGSIVEFKSYTNEQDAKSGKRDYLFVNEANGVIYPIYKQLALRTGKRIFIDYNPTVEFWAHDELMGNPEVKLIISDHRHNPFIPEDKHKEIENLRYEDYELFKVYGRGLTGKLQGLIFRNYNIVDEIPSYATFIATGLDFGYTNDPTGCIDVYMANGQLWIDERIYETNLTNPDISERFTSFGWDRKREIIADSAEPKSIDEIKNLGKWKIVGAEKGPDSVKNSIDILKRYTINITRRSANTKKEFQSYIWKVDKATGRSLNIPVDFKNHIIDPLRYVALNKLSNNHKPIKRPKYSLIN
;
A
#
# COMPACT_ATOMS: atom_id res chain seq x y z
N MET A 1 10.80 -13.63 -32.93
CA MET A 1 11.13 -12.19 -32.95
C MET A 1 12.15 -11.85 -31.86
N PHE A 2 11.98 -12.34 -30.63
CA PHE A 2 12.96 -12.24 -29.54
C PHE A 2 12.98 -13.54 -28.72
N SER A 3 13.99 -13.72 -27.87
CA SER A 3 13.92 -14.65 -26.73
C SER A 3 13.02 -14.05 -25.65
N THR A 4 12.14 -14.86 -25.06
CA THR A 4 11.07 -14.39 -24.17
C THR A 4 11.06 -15.12 -22.84
N THR A 5 10.34 -14.56 -21.87
CA THR A 5 10.04 -15.20 -20.58
C THR A 5 8.59 -15.73 -20.59
N PRO A 6 8.18 -16.58 -19.64
CA PRO A 6 6.78 -16.99 -19.51
C PRO A 6 5.80 -15.81 -19.35
N LEU A 7 6.26 -14.67 -18.83
CA LEU A 7 5.41 -13.46 -18.75
C LEU A 7 4.98 -12.96 -20.12
N TYR A 8 5.83 -13.10 -21.14
CA TYR A 8 5.48 -12.68 -22.50
C TYR A 8 4.24 -13.41 -23.00
N ASP A 9 4.19 -14.73 -22.85
CA ASP A 9 3.10 -15.55 -23.36
C ASP A 9 1.77 -15.24 -22.64
N VAL A 10 1.83 -15.10 -21.32
CA VAL A 10 0.65 -14.77 -20.49
C VAL A 10 0.12 -13.37 -20.80
N ASN A 11 1.01 -12.41 -21.08
CA ASN A 11 0.61 -11.04 -21.43
C ASN A 11 0.12 -10.90 -22.87
N LEU A 12 0.67 -11.68 -23.81
CA LEU A 12 0.25 -11.68 -25.21
C LEU A 12 -1.13 -12.33 -25.35
N ASN A 13 -1.33 -13.48 -24.69
CA ASN A 13 -2.50 -14.34 -24.81
C ASN A 13 -3.24 -14.49 -23.45
N PRO A 14 -3.84 -13.41 -22.91
CA PRO A 14 -4.63 -13.52 -21.70
C PRO A 14 -5.94 -14.26 -21.96
N GLU A 15 -6.60 -14.70 -20.89
CA GLU A 15 -7.95 -15.26 -20.97
C GLU A 15 -8.93 -14.28 -21.62
N PRO A 16 -9.97 -14.78 -22.32
CA PRO A 16 -11.02 -13.93 -22.89
C PRO A 16 -11.64 -13.00 -21.85
N GLY A 17 -11.96 -11.77 -22.25
CA GLY A 17 -12.58 -10.76 -21.38
C GLY A 17 -11.60 -10.03 -20.44
N LYS A 18 -10.31 -10.36 -20.45
CA LYS A 18 -9.30 -9.66 -19.64
C LYS A 18 -8.74 -8.44 -20.37
N LYS A 19 -9.32 -7.26 -20.08
CA LYS A 19 -8.88 -5.97 -20.63
C LYS A 19 -7.65 -5.40 -19.92
N ILE A 20 -7.51 -5.66 -18.62
CA ILE A 20 -6.45 -5.07 -17.78
C ILE A 20 -5.56 -6.19 -17.23
N LEU A 21 -4.26 -6.14 -17.56
CA LEU A 21 -3.26 -7.10 -17.08
C LEU A 21 -2.33 -6.41 -16.09
N ILE A 22 -2.45 -6.80 -14.82
CA ILE A 22 -1.62 -6.29 -13.73
C ILE A 22 -0.46 -7.26 -13.52
N ASN A 23 0.74 -6.80 -13.81
CA ASN A 23 1.99 -7.53 -13.58
C ASN A 23 2.59 -7.04 -12.27
N GLN A 24 2.28 -7.75 -11.19
CA GLN A 24 2.92 -7.59 -9.90
C GLN A 24 4.17 -8.47 -9.86
N GLY A 25 5.27 -7.98 -9.29
CA GLY A 25 6.38 -8.90 -9.08
C GLY A 25 7.59 -8.33 -8.38
N GLY A 26 8.50 -9.24 -8.05
CA GLY A 26 9.76 -8.92 -7.40
C GLY A 26 10.76 -8.20 -8.32
N THR A 27 11.90 -7.84 -7.75
CA THR A 27 13.01 -7.31 -8.55
C THR A 27 13.50 -8.37 -9.54
N TRP A 28 14.02 -7.93 -10.69
CA TRP A 28 14.54 -8.80 -11.75
C TRP A 28 13.55 -9.82 -12.35
N SER A 29 12.24 -9.66 -12.13
CA SER A 29 11.23 -10.57 -12.69
C SER A 29 10.87 -10.34 -14.16
N ALA A 30 11.58 -9.43 -14.85
CA ALA A 30 11.42 -9.12 -16.29
C ALA A 30 10.03 -8.60 -16.72
N LYS A 31 9.23 -8.02 -15.80
CA LYS A 31 7.88 -7.48 -16.10
C LYS A 31 7.89 -6.46 -17.24
N THR A 32 8.60 -5.34 -17.03
CA THR A 32 8.67 -4.22 -17.96
C THR A 32 9.18 -4.69 -19.33
N TYR A 33 10.28 -5.44 -19.35
CA TYR A 33 10.88 -5.97 -20.57
C TYR A 33 9.91 -6.89 -21.34
N SER A 34 9.23 -7.80 -20.65
CA SER A 34 8.28 -8.73 -21.28
C SER A 34 7.03 -8.01 -21.82
N ILE A 35 6.50 -7.03 -21.09
CA ILE A 35 5.39 -6.20 -21.57
C ILE A 35 5.79 -5.43 -22.82
N LEU A 36 6.99 -4.83 -22.85
CA LEU A 36 7.48 -4.13 -24.04
C LEU A 36 7.62 -5.06 -25.26
N GLN A 37 8.13 -6.28 -25.08
CA GLN A 37 8.15 -7.29 -26.14
C GLN A 37 6.75 -7.62 -26.67
N VAL A 38 5.75 -7.73 -25.79
CA VAL A 38 4.34 -7.92 -26.18
C VAL A 38 3.83 -6.72 -26.98
N LEU A 39 4.07 -5.49 -26.51
CA LEU A 39 3.65 -4.28 -27.22
C LEU A 39 4.26 -4.18 -28.61
N PHE A 40 5.54 -4.53 -28.79
CA PHE A 40 6.17 -4.56 -30.11
C PHE A 40 5.58 -5.65 -31.00
N SER A 41 5.26 -6.81 -30.43
CA SER A 41 4.61 -7.89 -31.19
C SER A 41 3.21 -7.46 -31.66
N LEU A 42 2.44 -6.79 -30.81
CA LEU A 42 1.13 -6.22 -31.15
C LEU A 42 1.26 -5.11 -32.21
N ALA A 43 2.27 -4.25 -32.09
CA ALA A 43 2.55 -3.20 -33.07
C ALA A 43 2.91 -3.75 -34.46
N VAL A 44 3.55 -4.92 -34.52
CA VAL A 44 3.88 -5.61 -35.78
C VAL A 44 2.69 -6.37 -36.35
N GLN A 45 1.92 -7.06 -35.50
CA GLN A 45 0.80 -7.91 -35.92
C GLN A 45 -0.34 -7.13 -36.58
N GLU A 46 -0.65 -5.95 -36.06
CA GLU A 46 -1.71 -5.11 -36.61
C GLU A 46 -1.14 -3.73 -37.03
N PRO A 47 -1.54 -3.19 -38.20
CA PRO A 47 -1.11 -1.87 -38.63
C PRO A 47 -1.79 -0.75 -37.82
N ASN A 48 -1.18 0.44 -37.87
CA ASN A 48 -1.71 1.71 -37.34
C ASN A 48 -2.12 1.68 -35.85
N GLN A 49 -1.46 0.87 -35.03
CA GLN A 49 -1.73 0.82 -33.59
C GLN A 49 -1.09 2.02 -32.88
N ILE A 50 -1.84 2.63 -31.96
CA ILE A 50 -1.31 3.66 -31.07
C ILE A 50 -1.06 3.05 -29.70
N ILE A 51 0.21 3.00 -29.29
CA ILE A 51 0.64 2.44 -28.00
C ILE A 51 1.25 3.56 -27.16
N THR A 52 0.71 3.79 -25.97
CA THR A 52 1.27 4.77 -25.03
C THR A 52 1.89 4.05 -23.82
N VAL A 53 3.17 4.31 -23.57
CA VAL A 53 3.87 3.93 -22.33
C VAL A 53 3.94 5.15 -21.43
N VAL A 54 3.40 5.02 -20.22
CA VAL A 54 3.32 6.09 -19.22
C VAL A 54 4.10 5.69 -17.98
N GLY A 55 4.91 6.62 -17.45
CA GLY A 55 5.60 6.47 -16.17
C GLY A 55 5.48 7.73 -15.33
N GLN A 56 6.08 7.72 -14.14
CA GLN A 56 6.05 8.84 -13.20
C GLN A 56 6.60 10.13 -13.83
N ASP A 57 7.78 10.04 -14.46
CA ASP A 57 8.44 11.14 -15.13
C ASP A 57 9.33 10.64 -16.28
N ILE A 58 9.77 11.58 -17.13
CA ILE A 58 10.65 11.26 -18.26
C ILE A 58 12.01 10.68 -17.83
N PRO A 59 12.70 11.20 -16.78
CA PRO A 59 13.92 10.57 -16.27
C PRO A 59 13.78 9.08 -15.92
N ASN A 60 12.72 8.70 -15.19
CA ASN A 60 12.43 7.32 -14.83
C ASN A 60 12.19 6.45 -16.07
N LEU A 61 11.37 6.92 -17.02
CA LEU A 61 11.15 6.24 -18.30
C LEU A 61 12.45 6.06 -19.09
N LYS A 62 13.35 7.05 -19.09
CA LYS A 62 14.66 6.97 -19.76
C LYS A 62 15.55 5.88 -19.18
N SER A 63 15.55 5.69 -17.86
CA SER A 63 16.35 4.66 -17.20
C SER A 63 15.71 3.27 -17.25
N GLY A 64 14.38 3.20 -17.35
CA GLY A 64 13.61 1.96 -17.44
C GLY A 64 13.12 1.69 -18.86
N ALA A 65 11.81 1.88 -19.10
CA ALA A 65 11.12 1.39 -20.30
C ALA A 65 11.74 1.83 -21.66
N ILE A 66 12.26 3.06 -21.78
CA ILE A 66 12.90 3.53 -23.02
C ILE A 66 14.23 2.80 -23.26
N ARG A 67 15.04 2.62 -22.21
CA ARG A 67 16.31 1.89 -22.31
C ARG A 67 16.06 0.44 -22.71
N ASP A 68 15.10 -0.21 -22.07
CA ASP A 68 14.71 -1.58 -22.40
C ASP A 68 14.19 -1.69 -23.83
N SER A 69 13.36 -0.76 -24.27
CA SER A 69 12.87 -0.67 -25.65
C SER A 69 14.00 -0.61 -26.67
N LYS A 70 15.01 0.23 -26.42
CA LYS A 70 16.20 0.34 -27.27
C LYS A 70 17.00 -0.95 -27.29
N ASN A 71 17.18 -1.60 -26.15
CA ASN A 71 17.88 -2.89 -26.05
C ASN A 71 17.14 -3.98 -26.84
N ILE A 72 15.82 -4.11 -26.66
CA ILE A 72 14.99 -5.08 -27.39
C ILE A 72 15.11 -4.90 -28.91
N ILE A 73 15.07 -3.66 -29.41
CA ILE A 73 15.25 -3.36 -30.84
C ILE A 73 16.67 -3.69 -31.29
N ARG A 74 17.69 -3.23 -30.56
CA ARG A 74 19.10 -3.45 -30.90
C ARG A 74 19.41 -4.96 -31.01
N ASP A 75 18.89 -5.75 -30.08
CA ASP A 75 19.23 -7.16 -29.94
C ASP A 75 18.38 -8.07 -30.87
N SER A 76 17.50 -7.50 -31.68
CA SER A 76 16.66 -8.24 -32.64
C SER A 76 16.72 -7.68 -34.05
N PRO A 77 17.55 -8.27 -34.93
CA PRO A 77 17.56 -7.94 -36.35
C PRO A 77 16.18 -8.09 -37.01
N VAL A 78 15.38 -9.06 -36.53
CA VAL A 78 14.01 -9.27 -37.02
C VAL A 78 13.12 -8.08 -36.68
N LEU A 79 13.13 -7.58 -35.44
CA LEU A 79 12.33 -6.39 -35.07
C LEU A 79 12.79 -5.15 -35.84
N GLN A 80 14.10 -4.97 -36.03
CA GLN A 80 14.62 -3.84 -36.81
C GLN A 80 14.06 -3.79 -38.24
N SER A 81 13.74 -4.94 -38.84
CA SER A 81 13.10 -4.99 -40.16
C SER A 81 11.69 -4.37 -40.16
N PHE A 82 10.98 -4.38 -39.02
CA PHE A 82 9.64 -3.83 -38.87
C PHE A 82 9.62 -2.38 -38.34
N VAL A 83 10.66 -1.95 -37.63
CA VAL A 83 10.75 -0.59 -37.10
C VAL A 83 11.31 0.35 -38.19
N LYS A 84 10.71 1.52 -38.33
CA LYS A 84 11.15 2.55 -39.26
C LYS A 84 12.35 3.29 -38.65
N PRO A 85 13.55 3.20 -39.24
CA PRO A 85 14.67 4.01 -38.78
C PRO A 85 14.43 5.49 -39.04
N ILE A 86 14.93 6.35 -38.17
CA ILE A 86 14.96 7.81 -38.37
C ILE A 86 16.22 8.20 -39.17
N SER A 87 16.36 9.48 -39.53
CA SER A 87 17.40 9.96 -40.45
C SER A 87 18.84 9.61 -40.05
N ASN A 88 19.12 9.45 -38.76
CA ASN A 88 20.44 9.07 -38.23
C ASN A 88 20.64 7.54 -38.08
N GLY A 89 19.73 6.73 -38.61
CA GLY A 89 19.77 5.26 -38.52
C GLY A 89 19.27 4.67 -37.19
N ASN A 90 18.94 5.51 -36.19
CA ASN A 90 18.37 5.03 -34.93
C ASN A 90 16.89 4.66 -35.08
N PHE A 91 16.37 3.90 -34.12
CA PHE A 91 14.97 3.45 -34.09
C PHE A 91 14.08 4.21 -33.10
N TYR A 92 14.66 5.15 -32.34
CA TYR A 92 13.97 5.92 -31.32
C TYR A 92 14.23 7.42 -31.50
N ASN A 93 13.16 8.22 -31.57
CA ASN A 93 13.23 9.67 -31.63
C ASN A 93 13.32 10.26 -30.21
N GLU A 94 14.46 10.84 -29.84
CA GLU A 94 14.69 11.42 -28.50
C GLU A 94 13.78 12.63 -28.18
N SER A 95 13.50 13.45 -29.19
CA SER A 95 12.72 14.68 -29.04
C SER A 95 11.26 14.33 -28.79
N GLU A 96 10.68 13.54 -29.70
CA GLU A 96 9.26 13.13 -29.65
C GLU A 96 8.99 11.98 -28.69
N LYS A 97 10.03 11.23 -28.30
CA LYS A 97 9.94 10.03 -27.45
C LYS A 97 9.05 8.99 -28.10
N LEU A 98 9.40 8.67 -29.35
CA LEU A 98 8.55 7.89 -30.25
C LEU A 98 9.37 6.81 -30.96
N ILE A 99 8.76 5.64 -31.11
CA ILE A 99 9.19 4.56 -32.01
C ILE A 99 8.09 4.40 -33.06
N THR A 100 8.48 4.44 -34.33
CA THR A 100 7.53 4.30 -35.45
C THR A 100 7.78 2.99 -36.17
N PHE A 101 6.74 2.22 -36.43
CA PHE A 101 6.79 0.98 -37.19
C PHE A 101 6.47 1.27 -38.66
N ARG A 102 6.96 0.41 -39.56
CA ARG A 102 6.77 0.56 -41.02
C ARG A 102 5.29 0.42 -41.43
N ASN A 103 4.48 -0.27 -40.63
CA ASN A 103 3.05 -0.45 -40.85
C ASN A 103 2.19 0.68 -40.26
N GLY A 104 2.80 1.78 -39.83
CA GLY A 104 2.11 2.94 -39.26
C GLY A 104 1.85 2.88 -37.75
N SER A 105 2.10 1.74 -37.09
CA SER A 105 2.00 1.63 -35.64
C SER A 105 3.05 2.50 -34.94
N ILE A 106 2.73 3.03 -33.76
CA ILE A 106 3.62 3.87 -32.96
C ILE A 106 3.64 3.45 -31.49
N VAL A 107 4.80 3.64 -30.86
CA VAL A 107 4.98 3.53 -29.40
C VAL A 107 5.52 4.86 -28.89
N GLU A 108 4.71 5.58 -28.13
CA GLU A 108 5.05 6.88 -27.52
C GLU A 108 5.28 6.75 -26.01
N PHE A 109 6.26 7.49 -25.48
CA PHE A 109 6.59 7.51 -24.06
C PHE A 109 6.23 8.87 -23.45
N LYS A 110 5.31 8.87 -22.47
CA LYS A 110 4.74 10.09 -21.88
C LYS A 110 4.77 10.06 -20.37
N SER A 111 4.82 11.23 -19.76
CA SER A 111 4.54 11.44 -18.34
C SER A 111 3.55 12.59 -18.22
N TYR A 112 2.65 12.52 -17.26
CA TYR A 112 1.61 13.52 -17.04
C TYR A 112 1.74 14.11 -15.65
N THR A 113 1.68 15.43 -15.52
CA THR A 113 1.77 16.11 -14.22
C THR A 113 0.41 16.29 -13.57
N ASN A 114 -0.67 16.32 -14.36
CA ASN A 114 -2.03 16.50 -13.89
C ASN A 114 -3.05 15.72 -14.74
N GLU A 115 -4.27 15.62 -14.23
CA GLU A 115 -5.38 14.92 -14.89
C GLU A 115 -5.80 15.56 -16.22
N GLN A 116 -5.73 16.88 -16.34
CA GLN A 116 -6.18 17.60 -17.53
C GLN A 116 -5.35 17.23 -18.76
N ASP A 117 -4.03 17.11 -18.60
CA ASP A 117 -3.12 16.73 -19.69
C ASP A 117 -3.35 15.27 -20.14
N ALA A 118 -3.75 14.40 -19.22
CA ALA A 118 -4.05 12.99 -19.48
C ALA A 118 -5.34 12.79 -20.30
N LYS A 119 -6.15 13.85 -20.52
CA LYS A 119 -7.38 13.80 -21.32
C LYS A 119 -7.14 13.80 -22.83
N SER A 120 -5.91 14.02 -23.29
CA SER A 120 -5.60 14.07 -24.71
C SER A 120 -5.19 12.71 -25.30
N GLY A 121 -5.50 12.52 -26.59
CA GLY A 121 -5.16 11.33 -27.38
C GLY A 121 -6.09 10.14 -27.15
N LYS A 122 -6.34 9.36 -28.21
CA LYS A 122 -6.87 7.98 -28.14
C LYS A 122 -5.73 6.99 -28.40
N ARG A 123 -5.83 5.79 -27.84
CA ARG A 123 -4.80 4.75 -27.95
C ARG A 123 -5.43 3.37 -27.96
N ASP A 124 -4.78 2.43 -28.62
CA ASP A 124 -5.19 1.04 -28.63
C ASP A 124 -4.69 0.33 -27.37
N TYR A 125 -3.42 0.55 -27.04
CA TYR A 125 -2.76 -0.08 -25.91
C TYR A 125 -2.16 0.96 -24.96
N LEU A 126 -2.31 0.72 -23.67
CA LEU A 126 -1.71 1.52 -22.61
C LEU A 126 -0.80 0.63 -21.77
N PHE A 127 0.41 1.10 -21.49
CA PHE A 127 1.27 0.50 -20.47
C PHE A 127 1.60 1.55 -19.41
N VAL A 128 1.19 1.28 -18.18
CA VAL A 128 1.50 2.09 -17.00
C VAL A 128 2.69 1.43 -16.30
N ASN A 129 3.88 1.97 -16.54
CA ASN A 129 5.13 1.50 -15.98
C ASN A 129 5.35 2.09 -14.58
N GLU A 130 5.74 1.24 -13.63
CA GLU A 130 5.92 1.58 -12.22
C GLU A 130 4.70 2.34 -11.68
N ALA A 131 3.53 1.71 -11.80
CA ALA A 131 2.22 2.36 -11.63
C ALA A 131 2.00 3.01 -10.25
N ASN A 132 2.76 2.59 -9.23
CA ASN A 132 2.81 3.26 -7.93
C ASN A 132 3.28 4.73 -8.00
N GLY A 133 4.01 5.11 -9.06
CA GLY A 133 4.44 6.49 -9.32
C GLY A 133 3.43 7.33 -10.11
N VAL A 134 2.32 6.76 -10.57
CA VAL A 134 1.25 7.45 -11.31
C VAL A 134 0.01 7.53 -10.44
N ILE A 135 -0.62 8.70 -10.32
CA ILE A 135 -1.83 8.85 -9.48
C ILE A 135 -3.10 8.34 -10.20
N TYR A 136 -4.07 7.88 -9.41
CA TYR A 136 -5.31 7.28 -9.94
C TYR A 136 -6.09 8.18 -10.92
N PRO A 137 -6.26 9.50 -10.68
CA PRO A 137 -7.00 10.35 -11.63
C PRO A 137 -6.38 10.36 -13.03
N ILE A 138 -5.04 10.36 -13.12
CA ILE A 138 -4.32 10.27 -14.40
C ILE A 138 -4.57 8.91 -15.05
N TYR A 139 -4.38 7.82 -14.30
CA TYR A 139 -4.66 6.47 -14.79
C TYR A 139 -6.08 6.36 -15.35
N LYS A 140 -7.08 6.83 -14.60
CA LYS A 140 -8.49 6.75 -14.97
C LYS A 140 -8.77 7.45 -16.30
N GLN A 141 -8.23 8.65 -16.52
CA GLN A 141 -8.41 9.37 -17.80
C GLN A 141 -7.76 8.65 -18.99
N LEU A 142 -6.60 8.01 -18.78
CA LEU A 142 -5.91 7.23 -19.80
C LEU A 142 -6.66 5.93 -20.11
N ALA A 143 -7.10 5.22 -19.07
CA ALA A 143 -7.85 3.97 -19.18
C ALA A 143 -9.16 4.15 -19.96
N LEU A 144 -9.91 5.22 -19.68
CA LEU A 144 -11.15 5.58 -20.40
C LEU A 144 -10.93 5.80 -21.91
N ARG A 145 -9.71 6.14 -22.34
CA ARG A 145 -9.38 6.40 -23.74
C ARG A 145 -8.53 5.29 -24.35
N THR A 146 -8.44 4.15 -23.68
CA THR A 146 -7.74 2.96 -24.17
C THR A 146 -8.74 1.95 -24.74
N GLY A 147 -8.59 1.68 -26.04
CA GLY A 147 -9.50 0.84 -26.80
C GLY A 147 -9.38 -0.65 -26.46
N LYS A 148 -8.16 -1.21 -26.55
CA LYS A 148 -7.94 -2.66 -26.55
C LYS A 148 -7.50 -3.21 -25.20
N ARG A 149 -6.26 -2.97 -24.78
CA ARG A 149 -5.69 -3.59 -23.57
C ARG A 149 -4.81 -2.64 -22.77
N ILE A 150 -4.87 -2.77 -21.45
CA ILE A 150 -4.08 -2.02 -20.50
C ILE A 150 -3.13 -2.98 -19.79
N PHE A 151 -1.85 -2.62 -19.77
CA PHE A 151 -0.80 -3.30 -19.00
C PHE A 151 -0.39 -2.39 -17.85
N ILE A 152 -0.18 -2.98 -16.69
CA ILE A 152 0.28 -2.27 -15.49
C ILE A 152 1.42 -3.09 -14.94
N ASP A 153 2.54 -2.46 -14.56
CA ASP A 153 3.54 -3.12 -13.73
C ASP A 153 3.89 -2.31 -12.48
N TYR A 154 4.23 -3.03 -11.42
CA TYR A 154 4.76 -2.44 -10.18
C TYR A 154 5.48 -3.50 -9.35
N ASN A 155 6.30 -3.02 -8.42
CA ASN A 155 6.82 -3.82 -7.31
C ASN A 155 5.90 -3.61 -6.10
N PRO A 156 5.50 -4.66 -5.36
CA PRO A 156 4.45 -4.57 -4.34
C PRO A 156 4.98 -4.07 -2.99
N THR A 157 5.56 -2.87 -2.99
CA THR A 157 6.12 -2.22 -1.79
C THR A 157 5.02 -1.62 -0.91
N VAL A 158 3.97 -1.08 -1.52
CA VAL A 158 2.84 -0.42 -0.85
C VAL A 158 1.55 -0.69 -1.62
N GLU A 159 0.44 -0.85 -0.90
CA GLU A 159 -0.88 -0.79 -1.50
C GLU A 159 -1.13 0.61 -2.05
N PHE A 160 -1.81 0.67 -3.19
CA PHE A 160 -2.15 1.89 -3.92
C PHE A 160 -3.37 1.61 -4.78
N TRP A 161 -3.85 2.60 -5.51
CA TRP A 161 -5.11 2.52 -6.27
C TRP A 161 -5.30 1.27 -7.15
N ALA A 162 -4.25 0.61 -7.64
CA ALA A 162 -4.42 -0.64 -8.38
C ALA A 162 -5.03 -1.76 -7.51
N HIS A 163 -4.72 -1.78 -6.21
CA HIS A 163 -5.27 -2.70 -5.22
C HIS A 163 -6.69 -2.30 -4.84
N ASP A 164 -6.91 -1.01 -4.57
CA ASP A 164 -8.20 -0.52 -4.07
C ASP A 164 -9.29 -0.46 -5.15
N GLU A 165 -8.92 -0.07 -6.38
CA GLU A 165 -9.86 0.30 -7.44
C GLU A 165 -9.98 -0.76 -8.54
N LEU A 166 -8.94 -1.59 -8.76
CA LEU A 166 -8.93 -2.56 -9.87
C LEU A 166 -9.04 -4.01 -9.42
N MET A 167 -8.42 -4.38 -8.29
CA MET A 167 -8.50 -5.77 -7.84
C MET A 167 -9.95 -6.17 -7.53
N GLY A 168 -10.34 -7.37 -7.97
CA GLY A 168 -11.72 -7.87 -7.88
C GLY A 168 -12.59 -7.57 -9.11
N ASN A 169 -12.16 -6.70 -10.03
CA ASN A 169 -12.86 -6.49 -11.30
C ASN A 169 -12.70 -7.73 -12.22
N PRO A 170 -13.79 -8.28 -12.81
CA PRO A 170 -13.72 -9.45 -13.68
C PRO A 170 -12.91 -9.24 -14.96
N GLU A 171 -12.73 -8.00 -15.43
CA GLU A 171 -11.89 -7.65 -16.60
C GLU A 171 -10.39 -7.58 -16.26
N VAL A 172 -10.02 -7.71 -14.98
CA VAL A 172 -8.64 -7.66 -14.52
C VAL A 172 -8.07 -9.08 -14.40
N LYS A 173 -6.81 -9.24 -14.81
CA LYS A 173 -5.99 -10.41 -14.54
C LYS A 173 -4.73 -9.98 -13.80
N LEU A 174 -4.53 -10.55 -12.62
CA LEU A 174 -3.31 -10.39 -11.84
C LEU A 174 -2.31 -11.47 -12.24
N ILE A 175 -1.09 -11.05 -12.56
CA ILE A 175 0.06 -11.89 -12.92
C ILE A 175 1.14 -11.58 -11.88
N ILE A 176 1.49 -12.58 -11.06
CA ILE A 176 2.56 -12.45 -10.07
C ILE A 176 3.81 -13.11 -10.63
N SER A 177 4.93 -12.40 -10.58
CA SER A 177 6.22 -12.89 -11.06
C SER A 177 7.36 -12.56 -10.09
N ASP A 178 8.43 -13.33 -10.21
CA ASP A 178 9.68 -13.08 -9.51
C ASP A 178 10.87 -13.47 -10.41
N HIS A 179 12.07 -13.25 -9.91
CA HIS A 179 13.32 -13.53 -10.61
C HIS A 179 13.47 -14.99 -11.11
N ARG A 180 12.74 -15.97 -10.55
CA ARG A 180 12.77 -17.37 -11.03
C ARG A 180 12.06 -17.56 -12.37
N HIS A 181 11.21 -16.61 -12.74
CA HIS A 181 10.54 -16.58 -14.04
C HIS A 181 11.41 -15.94 -15.13
N ASN A 182 12.56 -15.37 -14.77
CA ASN A 182 13.47 -14.72 -15.70
C ASN A 182 14.71 -15.60 -15.92
N PRO A 183 14.78 -16.38 -17.02
CA PRO A 183 15.95 -17.22 -17.31
C PRO A 183 17.19 -16.41 -17.72
N PHE A 184 17.06 -15.10 -17.92
CA PHE A 184 18.15 -14.22 -18.34
C PHE A 184 18.80 -13.49 -17.16
N ILE A 185 18.38 -13.75 -15.92
CA ILE A 185 19.01 -13.17 -14.74
C ILE A 185 20.40 -13.78 -14.51
N PRO A 186 21.43 -12.97 -14.24
CA PRO A 186 22.72 -13.47 -13.78
C PRO A 186 22.61 -14.28 -12.47
N GLU A 187 23.34 -15.39 -12.37
CA GLU A 187 23.28 -16.32 -11.24
C GLU A 187 23.68 -15.66 -9.90
N ASP A 188 24.62 -14.70 -9.92
CA ASP A 188 25.00 -13.91 -8.75
C ASP A 188 23.84 -13.05 -8.25
N LYS A 189 23.08 -12.42 -9.15
CA LYS A 189 21.89 -11.64 -8.81
C LYS A 189 20.75 -12.52 -8.29
N HIS A 190 20.57 -13.70 -8.87
CA HIS A 190 19.62 -14.68 -8.35
C HIS A 190 19.92 -15.03 -6.88
N LYS A 191 21.19 -15.35 -6.58
CA LYS A 191 21.64 -15.68 -5.22
C LYS A 191 21.50 -14.50 -4.26
N GLU A 192 21.84 -13.28 -4.69
CA GLU A 192 21.67 -12.06 -3.89
C GLU A 192 20.22 -11.88 -3.45
N ILE A 193 19.26 -12.05 -4.38
CA ILE A 193 17.82 -11.94 -4.08
C ILE A 193 17.36 -13.06 -3.14
N GLU A 194 17.80 -14.30 -3.34
CA GLU A 194 17.46 -15.42 -2.46
C GLU A 194 18.02 -15.26 -1.04
N ASN A 195 19.20 -14.66 -0.90
CA ASN A 195 19.84 -14.44 0.40
C ASN A 195 19.07 -13.46 1.29
N LEU A 196 18.25 -12.56 0.72
CA LEU A 196 17.39 -11.65 1.49
C LEU A 196 16.50 -12.40 2.49
N ARG A 197 16.16 -13.67 2.24
CA ARG A 197 15.34 -14.48 3.17
C ARG A 197 15.95 -14.62 4.56
N TYR A 198 17.28 -14.54 4.66
CA TYR A 198 18.03 -14.67 5.92
C TYR A 198 18.27 -13.31 6.58
N GLU A 199 18.22 -12.22 5.81
CA GLU A 199 18.46 -10.85 6.28
C GLU A 199 17.15 -10.18 6.71
N ASP A 200 16.18 -10.12 5.81
CA ASP A 200 14.85 -9.55 6.04
C ASP A 200 13.83 -10.35 5.22
N TYR A 201 13.12 -11.24 5.92
CA TYR A 201 12.14 -12.12 5.29
C TYR A 201 10.95 -11.37 4.68
N GLU A 202 10.58 -10.19 5.18
CA GLU A 202 9.52 -9.38 4.58
C GLU A 202 10.01 -8.68 3.30
N LEU A 203 11.25 -8.19 3.32
CA LEU A 203 11.92 -7.67 2.12
C LEU A 203 12.05 -8.77 1.05
N PHE A 204 12.35 -10.00 1.46
CA PHE A 204 12.39 -11.16 0.57
C PHE A 204 11.01 -11.49 -0.03
N LYS A 205 9.92 -11.39 0.73
CA LYS A 205 8.56 -11.58 0.17
C LYS A 205 8.28 -10.57 -0.95
N VAL A 206 8.64 -9.30 -0.75
CA VAL A 206 8.43 -8.24 -1.73
C VAL A 206 9.34 -8.42 -2.94
N TYR A 207 10.65 -8.35 -2.72
CA TYR A 207 11.63 -8.28 -3.80
C TYR A 207 11.98 -9.65 -4.38
N GLY A 208 11.96 -10.70 -3.57
CA GLY A 208 12.30 -12.07 -3.99
C GLY A 208 11.12 -12.91 -4.45
N ARG A 209 9.89 -12.61 -4.00
CA ARG A 209 8.68 -13.39 -4.37
C ARG A 209 7.59 -12.57 -5.04
N GLY A 210 7.72 -11.25 -5.11
CA GLY A 210 6.70 -10.40 -5.74
C GLY A 210 5.38 -10.41 -4.99
N LEU A 211 5.40 -10.73 -3.70
CA LEU A 211 4.23 -10.73 -2.83
C LEU A 211 4.12 -9.38 -2.12
N THR A 212 2.91 -8.91 -1.87
CA THR A 212 2.69 -7.72 -1.05
C THR A 212 3.23 -8.00 0.36
N GLY A 213 4.32 -7.32 0.70
CA GLY A 213 4.93 -7.43 2.02
C GLY A 213 4.14 -6.63 3.04
N LYS A 214 4.24 -6.99 4.32
CA LYS A 214 3.84 -6.04 5.37
C LYS A 214 4.80 -4.85 5.30
N LEU A 215 4.26 -3.63 5.39
CA LEU A 215 5.03 -2.39 5.29
C LEU A 215 6.36 -2.47 6.08
N GLN A 216 7.50 -2.25 5.41
CA GLN A 216 8.74 -2.00 6.14
C GLN A 216 8.52 -0.79 7.06
N GLY A 217 8.92 -0.93 8.33
CA GLY A 217 8.67 0.09 9.35
C GLY A 217 7.33 -0.01 10.09
N LEU A 218 6.50 -1.03 9.85
CA LEU A 218 5.24 -1.22 10.61
C LEU A 218 5.51 -1.28 12.13
N ILE A 219 4.77 -0.45 12.88
CA ILE A 219 4.94 -0.25 14.31
C ILE A 219 4.37 -1.43 15.11
N PHE A 220 3.13 -1.84 14.80
CA PHE A 220 2.41 -2.90 15.51
C PHE A 220 2.30 -4.18 14.70
N ARG A 221 3.26 -5.10 14.90
CA ARG A 221 3.33 -6.36 14.13
C ARG A 221 2.60 -7.54 14.79
N ASN A 222 2.41 -7.46 16.10
CA ASN A 222 1.95 -8.57 16.94
C ASN A 222 0.52 -8.33 17.42
N TYR A 223 -0.44 -8.48 16.51
CA TYR A 223 -1.86 -8.46 16.86
C TYR A 223 -2.61 -9.64 16.22
N ASN A 224 -3.71 -10.04 16.84
CA ASN A 224 -4.62 -11.07 16.36
C ASN A 224 -5.98 -10.45 16.02
N ILE A 225 -6.71 -11.09 15.11
CA ILE A 225 -8.12 -10.79 14.86
C ILE A 225 -8.99 -11.81 15.56
N VAL A 226 -9.92 -11.36 16.39
CA VAL A 226 -10.79 -12.19 17.23
C VAL A 226 -12.26 -11.88 16.96
N ASP A 227 -13.15 -12.82 17.21
CA ASP A 227 -14.59 -12.61 17.01
C ASP A 227 -15.20 -11.70 18.07
N GLU A 228 -14.84 -11.93 19.33
CA GLU A 228 -15.42 -11.27 20.48
C GLU A 228 -14.40 -11.04 21.60
N ILE A 229 -14.75 -10.14 22.51
CA ILE A 229 -13.97 -9.90 23.73
C ILE A 229 -14.38 -10.98 24.74
N PRO A 230 -13.42 -11.68 25.38
CA PRO A 230 -13.75 -12.69 26.38
C PRO A 230 -14.60 -12.12 27.51
N SER A 231 -15.60 -12.87 27.96
CA SER A 231 -16.50 -12.44 29.03
C SER A 231 -15.80 -12.15 30.36
N TYR A 232 -14.64 -12.76 30.60
CA TYR A 232 -13.80 -12.55 31.78
C TYR A 232 -12.78 -11.40 31.61
N ALA A 233 -12.76 -10.70 30.47
CA ALA A 233 -11.85 -9.60 30.25
C ALA A 233 -12.23 -8.39 31.12
N THR A 234 -11.25 -7.81 31.79
CA THR A 234 -11.45 -6.63 32.63
C THR A 234 -11.39 -5.39 31.76
N PHE A 235 -12.43 -4.56 31.78
CA PHE A 235 -12.42 -3.25 31.14
C PHE A 235 -11.38 -2.33 31.80
N ILE A 236 -10.54 -1.68 30.99
CA ILE A 236 -9.46 -0.80 31.46
C ILE A 236 -9.88 0.66 31.35
N ALA A 237 -10.20 1.10 30.13
CA ALA A 237 -10.69 2.44 29.83
C ALA A 237 -11.13 2.52 28.36
N THR A 238 -11.82 3.61 28.05
CA THR A 238 -12.10 4.03 26.67
C THR A 238 -11.14 5.15 26.29
N GLY A 239 -10.53 5.05 25.12
CA GLY A 239 -9.80 6.15 24.49
C GLY A 239 -10.72 6.96 23.58
N LEU A 240 -10.51 8.27 23.52
CA LEU A 240 -11.24 9.19 22.64
C LEU A 240 -10.27 10.18 21.97
N ASP A 241 -10.39 10.35 20.66
CA ASP A 241 -9.68 11.34 19.87
C ASP A 241 -10.70 12.14 19.05
N PHE A 242 -10.59 13.46 19.11
CA PHE A 242 -11.60 14.36 18.55
C PHE A 242 -11.29 14.65 17.09
N GLY A 243 -12.30 14.49 16.24
CA GLY A 243 -12.24 14.84 14.82
C GLY A 243 -13.58 15.37 14.33
N TYR A 244 -13.56 16.23 13.31
CA TYR A 244 -14.78 16.84 12.78
C TYR A 244 -14.87 16.69 11.26
N THR A 245 -14.26 17.57 10.45
CA THR A 245 -14.50 17.62 9.00
C THR A 245 -13.69 16.56 8.23
N ASN A 246 -12.36 16.67 8.27
CA ASN A 246 -11.46 15.81 7.50
C ASN A 246 -11.02 14.58 8.29
N ASP A 247 -10.84 14.76 9.60
CA ASP A 247 -10.45 13.71 10.54
C ASP A 247 -11.68 13.17 11.26
N PRO A 248 -11.88 11.84 11.33
CA PRO A 248 -12.96 11.24 12.09
C PRO A 248 -12.71 11.37 13.59
N THR A 249 -13.79 11.47 14.37
CA THR A 249 -13.73 11.15 15.80
C THR A 249 -13.50 9.65 15.96
N GLY A 250 -12.45 9.30 16.70
CA GLY A 250 -12.09 7.91 16.99
C GLY A 250 -12.32 7.55 18.45
N CYS A 251 -12.98 6.43 18.68
CA CYS A 251 -13.24 5.92 20.03
C CYS A 251 -13.01 4.42 20.11
N ILE A 252 -12.24 3.99 21.10
CA ILE A 252 -11.84 2.59 21.27
C ILE A 252 -11.94 2.15 22.72
N ASP A 253 -12.52 0.97 22.93
CA ASP A 253 -12.53 0.31 24.23
C ASP A 253 -11.33 -0.60 24.39
N VAL A 254 -10.72 -0.57 25.57
CA VAL A 254 -9.55 -1.38 25.91
C VAL A 254 -9.87 -2.26 27.12
N TYR A 255 -9.60 -3.55 26.98
CA TYR A 255 -9.76 -4.56 28.01
C TYR A 255 -8.44 -5.32 28.21
N MET A 256 -8.30 -5.94 29.38
CA MET A 256 -7.16 -6.79 29.74
C MET A 256 -7.66 -8.19 30.09
N ALA A 257 -7.08 -9.21 29.49
CA ALA A 257 -7.32 -10.60 29.86
C ALA A 257 -6.06 -11.42 29.64
N ASN A 258 -5.65 -12.22 30.63
CA ASN A 258 -4.45 -13.08 30.57
C ASN A 258 -3.16 -12.33 30.17
N GLY A 259 -3.01 -11.07 30.60
CA GLY A 259 -1.85 -10.23 30.26
C GLY A 259 -1.82 -9.79 28.79
N GLN A 260 -2.94 -9.89 28.07
CA GLN A 260 -3.10 -9.42 26.70
C GLN A 260 -4.15 -8.31 26.64
N LEU A 261 -3.96 -7.39 25.69
CA LEU A 261 -4.93 -6.34 25.42
C LEU A 261 -5.98 -6.84 24.44
N TRP A 262 -7.22 -6.47 24.68
CA TRP A 262 -8.36 -6.74 23.80
C TRP A 262 -9.00 -5.40 23.49
N ILE A 263 -9.13 -5.07 22.20
CA ILE A 263 -9.59 -3.76 21.77
C ILE A 263 -10.80 -3.85 20.85
N ASP A 264 -11.74 -2.93 21.03
CA ASP A 264 -12.98 -2.83 20.27
C ASP A 264 -13.27 -1.39 19.86
N GLU A 265 -13.32 -1.16 18.56
CA GLU A 265 -13.72 0.11 17.95
C GLU A 265 -15.19 0.42 18.23
N ARG A 266 -15.47 1.64 18.69
CA ARG A 266 -16.82 2.09 19.06
C ARG A 266 -17.31 3.22 18.19
N ILE A 267 -16.43 4.15 17.81
CA ILE A 267 -16.74 5.27 16.92
C ILE A 267 -15.58 5.45 15.95
N TYR A 268 -15.90 5.66 14.68
CA TYR A 268 -14.98 6.08 13.62
C TYR A 268 -15.77 6.89 12.58
N GLU A 269 -16.13 8.12 12.93
CA GLU A 269 -17.11 8.91 12.16
C GLU A 269 -16.70 10.39 12.09
N THR A 270 -16.92 11.04 10.95
CA THR A 270 -16.75 12.48 10.79
C THR A 270 -18.04 13.23 11.13
N ASN A 271 -17.93 14.55 11.32
CA ASN A 271 -19.02 15.49 11.59
C ASN A 271 -19.80 15.22 12.87
N LEU A 272 -19.17 14.59 13.88
CA LEU A 272 -19.76 14.45 15.20
C LEU A 272 -19.48 15.68 16.05
N THR A 273 -20.53 16.31 16.56
CA THR A 273 -20.42 17.36 17.58
C THR A 273 -20.25 16.74 18.97
N ASN A 274 -19.80 17.52 19.96
CA ASN A 274 -19.69 17.08 21.35
C ASN A 274 -21.03 16.53 21.93
N PRO A 275 -22.20 17.15 21.65
CA PRO A 275 -23.51 16.54 21.90
C PRO A 275 -23.70 15.17 21.27
N ASP A 276 -23.40 15.01 19.98
CA ASP A 276 -23.57 13.73 19.27
C ASP A 276 -22.70 12.64 19.90
N ILE A 277 -21.45 12.96 20.25
CA ILE A 277 -20.52 12.04 20.93
C ILE A 277 -21.13 11.59 22.28
N SER A 278 -21.66 12.51 23.07
CA SER A 278 -22.31 12.20 24.35
C SER A 278 -23.57 11.34 24.18
N GLU A 279 -24.33 11.55 23.10
CA GLU A 279 -25.49 10.73 22.74
C GLU A 279 -25.08 9.32 22.30
N ARG A 280 -24.01 9.18 21.50
CA ARG A 280 -23.41 7.88 21.15
C ARG A 280 -23.07 7.09 22.40
N PHE A 281 -22.39 7.71 23.36
CA PHE A 281 -22.05 7.04 24.64
C PHE A 281 -23.30 6.56 25.39
N THR A 282 -24.38 7.33 25.37
CA THR A 282 -25.65 6.94 25.98
C THR A 282 -26.31 5.78 25.23
N SER A 283 -26.33 5.81 23.90
CA SER A 283 -26.92 4.74 23.08
C SER A 283 -26.14 3.43 23.14
N PHE A 284 -24.84 3.47 23.45
CA PHE A 284 -24.06 2.28 23.78
C PHE A 284 -24.41 1.66 25.14
N GLY A 285 -25.27 2.31 25.94
CA GLY A 285 -25.65 1.85 27.27
C GLY A 285 -24.52 1.98 28.28
N TRP A 286 -23.58 2.90 28.07
CA TRP A 286 -22.44 3.06 28.97
C TRP A 286 -22.82 3.69 30.30
N ASP A 287 -22.29 3.10 31.38
CA ASP A 287 -22.37 3.66 32.72
C ASP A 287 -21.56 4.96 32.82
N ARG A 288 -22.04 5.94 33.59
CA ARG A 288 -21.40 7.26 33.72
C ARG A 288 -20.06 7.23 34.45
N LYS A 289 -19.78 6.17 35.21
CA LYS A 289 -18.47 5.96 35.86
C LYS A 289 -17.43 5.39 34.92
N ARG A 290 -17.82 5.01 33.69
CA ARG A 290 -16.90 4.57 32.65
C ARG A 290 -15.82 5.61 32.44
N GLU A 291 -14.57 5.18 32.55
CA GLU A 291 -13.43 6.04 32.43
C GLU A 291 -13.07 6.25 30.95
N ILE A 292 -13.13 7.51 30.52
CA ILE A 292 -12.84 7.94 29.15
C ILE A 292 -11.61 8.84 29.20
N ILE A 293 -10.60 8.53 28.40
CA ILE A 293 -9.34 9.26 28.31
C ILE A 293 -9.28 9.88 26.93
N ALA A 294 -9.38 11.20 26.87
CA ALA A 294 -9.53 11.97 25.66
C ALA A 294 -8.28 12.78 25.32
N ASP A 295 -8.18 13.29 24.10
CA ASP A 295 -7.09 14.20 23.74
C ASP A 295 -7.07 15.45 24.65
N SER A 296 -5.97 15.61 25.40
CA SER A 296 -5.75 16.75 26.28
C SER A 296 -5.54 18.08 25.54
N ALA A 297 -5.33 18.07 24.22
CA ALA A 297 -5.27 19.28 23.40
C ALA A 297 -6.65 19.95 23.23
N GLU A 298 -7.74 19.24 23.57
CA GLU A 298 -9.13 19.69 23.42
C GLU A 298 -9.85 19.83 24.78
N PRO A 299 -9.35 20.66 25.73
CA PRO A 299 -9.91 20.77 27.07
C PRO A 299 -11.36 21.28 27.08
N LYS A 300 -11.72 22.14 26.13
CA LYS A 300 -13.10 22.64 25.97
C LYS A 300 -14.06 21.51 25.65
N SER A 301 -13.70 20.64 24.71
CA SER A 301 -14.53 19.49 24.30
C SER A 301 -14.70 18.48 25.43
N ILE A 302 -13.64 18.26 26.21
CA ILE A 302 -13.67 17.44 27.43
C ILE A 302 -14.70 18.01 28.43
N ASP A 303 -14.61 19.30 28.75
CA ASP A 303 -15.52 19.93 29.72
C ASP A 303 -16.97 19.96 29.22
N GLU A 304 -17.18 20.18 27.92
CA GLU A 304 -18.51 20.17 27.31
C GLU A 304 -19.16 18.79 27.42
N ILE A 305 -18.49 17.72 26.98
CA ILE A 305 -18.99 16.34 27.07
C ILE A 305 -19.23 15.93 28.53
N LYS A 306 -18.30 16.29 29.42
CA LYS A 306 -18.45 16.07 30.86
C LYS A 306 -19.72 16.73 31.39
N ASN A 307 -20.03 17.95 30.96
CA ASN A 307 -21.21 18.66 31.44
C ASN A 307 -22.52 18.15 30.85
N LEU A 308 -22.53 17.77 29.57
CA LEU A 308 -23.68 17.24 28.84
C LEU A 308 -24.19 15.93 29.44
N GLY A 309 -23.29 14.96 29.64
CA GLY A 309 -23.68 13.61 30.05
C GLY A 309 -23.27 13.21 31.47
N LYS A 310 -22.57 14.09 32.20
CA LYS A 310 -21.89 13.75 33.47
C LYS A 310 -20.91 12.57 33.33
N TRP A 311 -20.26 12.49 32.17
CA TRP A 311 -19.29 11.45 31.85
C TRP A 311 -17.99 11.62 32.65
N LYS A 312 -17.41 10.50 33.11
CA LYS A 312 -16.06 10.47 33.69
C LYS A 312 -15.00 10.52 32.56
N ILE A 313 -14.93 11.66 31.89
CA ILE A 313 -13.94 11.98 30.85
C ILE A 313 -12.81 12.85 31.42
N VAL A 314 -11.57 12.50 31.07
CA VAL A 314 -10.34 13.21 31.48
C VAL A 314 -9.38 13.32 30.31
N GLY A 315 -8.52 14.34 30.32
CA GLY A 315 -7.46 14.49 29.31
C GLY A 315 -6.32 13.50 29.51
N ALA A 316 -5.72 13.05 28.41
CA ALA A 316 -4.55 12.17 28.41
C ALA A 316 -3.32 12.87 29.03
N GLU A 317 -2.49 12.10 29.75
CA GLU A 317 -1.24 12.62 30.34
C GLU A 317 -0.11 12.59 29.30
N LYS A 318 -0.05 13.61 28.44
CA LYS A 318 0.93 13.71 27.35
C LYS A 318 2.15 14.56 27.76
N GLY A 319 3.35 13.97 27.70
CA GLY A 319 4.64 14.66 27.77
C GLY A 319 5.40 14.70 26.42
N PRO A 320 6.60 15.31 26.37
CA PRO A 320 7.41 15.47 25.14
C PRO A 320 7.70 14.15 24.38
N ASP A 321 7.76 13.02 25.09
CA ASP A 321 8.00 11.68 24.52
C ASP A 321 6.77 10.75 24.58
N SER A 322 5.58 11.29 24.85
CA SER A 322 4.33 10.52 25.00
C SER A 322 4.06 9.59 23.82
N VAL A 323 4.42 10.03 22.60
CA VAL A 323 4.22 9.24 21.40
C VAL A 323 5.04 7.95 21.42
N LYS A 324 6.34 8.06 21.70
CA LYS A 324 7.24 6.92 21.73
C LYS A 324 6.93 6.01 22.93
N ASN A 325 6.71 6.61 24.09
CA ASN A 325 6.46 5.88 25.34
C ASN A 325 5.18 5.03 25.27
N SER A 326 4.10 5.58 24.72
CA SER A 326 2.84 4.84 24.55
C SER A 326 2.98 3.66 23.59
N ILE A 327 3.68 3.85 22.46
CA ILE A 327 3.99 2.77 21.51
C ILE A 327 4.83 1.68 22.19
N ASP A 328 5.86 2.06 22.95
CA ASP A 328 6.71 1.12 23.68
C ASP A 328 5.97 0.36 24.79
N ILE A 329 4.94 0.97 25.41
CA ILE A 329 4.04 0.27 26.34
C ILE A 329 3.18 -0.73 25.57
N LEU A 330 2.51 -0.31 24.51
CA LEU A 330 1.61 -1.15 23.71
C LEU A 330 2.33 -2.35 23.09
N LYS A 331 3.57 -2.18 22.63
CA LYS A 331 4.39 -3.27 22.06
C LYS A 331 4.77 -4.37 23.05
N ARG A 332 4.57 -4.17 24.36
CA ARG A 332 4.78 -5.20 25.39
C ARG A 332 3.64 -6.22 25.45
N TYR A 333 2.49 -5.88 24.87
CA TYR A 333 1.29 -6.70 24.91
C TYR A 333 1.04 -7.37 23.56
N THR A 334 0.45 -8.56 23.60
CA THR A 334 -0.30 -9.07 22.44
C THR A 334 -1.64 -8.33 22.39
N ILE A 335 -1.97 -7.76 21.24
CA ILE A 335 -3.20 -7.01 21.02
C ILE A 335 -4.19 -7.88 20.24
N ASN A 336 -5.40 -8.06 20.75
CA ASN A 336 -6.46 -8.80 20.09
C ASN A 336 -7.53 -7.80 19.64
N ILE A 337 -7.76 -7.71 18.33
CA ILE A 337 -8.66 -6.74 17.70
C ILE A 337 -9.94 -7.45 17.29
N THR A 338 -11.10 -6.97 17.72
CA THR A 338 -12.38 -7.55 17.31
C THR A 338 -12.60 -7.42 15.81
N ARG A 339 -13.14 -8.46 15.17
CA ARG A 339 -13.27 -8.56 13.71
C ARG A 339 -14.09 -7.42 13.10
N ARG A 340 -15.07 -6.90 13.84
CA ARG A 340 -15.92 -5.76 13.48
C ARG A 340 -15.16 -4.42 13.39
N SER A 341 -13.99 -4.29 14.01
CA SER A 341 -13.20 -3.05 14.05
C SER A 341 -12.41 -2.84 12.76
N ALA A 342 -13.13 -2.58 11.67
CA ALA A 342 -12.59 -2.48 10.32
C ALA A 342 -11.56 -1.36 10.18
N ASN A 343 -11.80 -0.20 10.79
CA ASN A 343 -10.92 0.96 10.68
C ASN A 343 -9.66 0.76 11.52
N THR A 344 -9.80 0.23 12.73
CA THR A 344 -8.68 -0.15 13.61
C THR A 344 -7.71 -1.07 12.90
N LYS A 345 -8.21 -2.11 12.20
CA LYS A 345 -7.37 -3.02 11.43
C LYS A 345 -6.61 -2.28 10.33
N LYS A 346 -7.29 -1.40 9.57
CA LYS A 346 -6.66 -0.60 8.52
C LYS A 346 -5.55 0.28 9.08
N GLU A 347 -5.81 0.99 10.18
CA GLU A 347 -4.79 1.83 10.83
C GLU A 347 -3.59 1.00 11.30
N PHE A 348 -3.82 -0.13 11.98
CA PHE A 348 -2.74 -1.03 12.43
C PHE A 348 -1.92 -1.60 11.26
N GLN A 349 -2.54 -1.79 10.10
CA GLN A 349 -1.88 -2.25 8.87
C GLN A 349 -1.08 -1.14 8.18
N SER A 350 -1.40 0.13 8.41
CA SER A 350 -0.73 1.28 7.77
C SER A 350 0.20 2.07 8.69
N TYR A 351 0.18 1.83 10.00
CA TYR A 351 0.95 2.64 10.96
C TYR A 351 2.44 2.27 10.96
N ILE A 352 3.25 3.15 10.39
CA ILE A 352 4.68 2.94 10.12
C ILE A 352 5.55 4.03 10.75
N TRP A 353 6.80 3.71 11.02
CA TRP A 353 7.82 4.69 11.36
C TRP A 353 8.23 5.52 10.14
N LYS A 354 8.42 6.83 10.32
CA LYS A 354 9.13 7.68 9.36
C LYS A 354 10.55 7.13 9.18
N VAL A 355 11.01 7.16 7.93
CA VAL A 355 12.38 6.82 7.56
C VAL A 355 13.09 8.05 7.03
N ASP A 356 14.37 8.16 7.34
CA ASP A 356 15.25 9.15 6.75
C ASP A 356 15.43 8.83 5.26
N LYS A 357 15.13 9.80 4.38
CA LYS A 357 15.14 9.57 2.93
C LYS A 357 16.54 9.36 2.35
N ALA A 358 17.58 9.82 3.05
CA ALA A 358 18.97 9.71 2.57
C ALA A 358 19.66 8.41 3.04
N THR A 359 19.33 7.95 4.25
CA THR A 359 20.00 6.83 4.93
C THR A 359 19.12 5.58 5.06
N GLY A 360 17.80 5.69 4.83
CA GLY A 360 16.84 4.61 4.99
C GLY A 360 16.58 4.19 6.44
N ARG A 361 17.17 4.88 7.43
CA ARG A 361 17.04 4.53 8.86
C ARG A 361 15.73 5.05 9.44
N SER A 362 15.14 4.30 10.37
CA SER A 362 13.95 4.75 11.10
C SER A 362 14.27 5.95 11.99
N LEU A 363 13.41 6.97 11.94
CA LEU A 363 13.51 8.18 12.76
C LEU A 363 12.85 8.03 14.14
N ASN A 364 12.28 6.87 14.47
CA ASN A 364 11.47 6.63 15.68
C ASN A 364 10.35 7.65 15.90
N ILE A 365 9.86 8.24 14.81
CA ILE A 365 8.69 9.12 14.77
C ILE A 365 7.68 8.45 13.83
N PRO A 366 6.44 8.18 14.24
CA PRO A 366 5.44 7.59 13.35
C PRO A 366 5.10 8.55 12.20
N VAL A 367 4.72 7.99 11.04
CA VAL A 367 4.07 8.77 9.99
C VAL A 367 2.71 9.22 10.52
N ASP A 368 2.44 10.51 10.39
CA ASP A 368 1.20 11.14 10.85
C ASP A 368 0.13 10.95 9.77
N PHE A 369 -0.52 9.79 9.79
CA PHE A 369 -1.49 9.39 8.78
C PHE A 369 -2.38 8.28 9.33
N LYS A 370 -3.71 8.50 9.33
CA LYS A 370 -4.74 7.51 9.73
C LYS A 370 -4.43 6.87 11.09
N ASN A 371 -4.37 7.70 12.12
CA ASN A 371 -4.04 7.37 13.50
C ASN A 371 -5.19 7.66 14.48
N HIS A 372 -6.41 7.85 13.99
CA HIS A 372 -7.56 8.30 14.77
C HIS A 372 -8.06 7.26 15.77
N ILE A 373 -7.72 5.98 15.62
CA ILE A 373 -7.94 4.93 16.64
C ILE A 373 -6.65 4.58 17.40
N ILE A 374 -5.51 4.66 16.73
CA ILE A 374 -4.23 4.40 17.37
C ILE A 374 -3.91 5.43 18.46
N ASP A 375 -4.20 6.71 18.22
CA ASP A 375 -4.04 7.78 19.21
C ASP A 375 -4.89 7.60 20.48
N PRO A 376 -6.21 7.35 20.40
CA PRO A 376 -6.99 7.07 21.60
C PRO A 376 -6.52 5.81 22.34
N LEU A 377 -6.06 4.77 21.62
CA LEU A 377 -5.41 3.61 22.25
C LEU A 377 -4.12 3.99 23.00
N ARG A 378 -3.30 4.89 22.42
CA ARG A 378 -2.09 5.41 23.06
C ARG A 378 -2.41 6.23 24.30
N TYR A 379 -3.50 7.00 24.30
CA TYR A 379 -3.95 7.76 25.47
C TYR A 379 -4.28 6.81 26.63
N VAL A 380 -5.02 5.74 26.36
CA VAL A 380 -5.25 4.68 27.36
C VAL A 380 -3.94 4.07 27.85
N ALA A 381 -2.98 3.81 26.95
CA ALA A 381 -1.69 3.25 27.33
C ALA A 381 -0.90 4.16 28.29
N LEU A 382 -0.87 5.46 28.04
CA LEU A 382 -0.16 6.44 28.88
C LEU A 382 -0.77 6.55 30.26
N ASN A 383 -2.10 6.63 30.35
CA ASN A 383 -2.77 6.89 31.61
C ASN A 383 -3.03 5.62 32.44
N LYS A 384 -3.19 4.45 31.81
CA LYS A 384 -3.65 3.22 32.51
C LYS A 384 -2.67 2.07 32.48
N LEU A 385 -1.73 2.05 31.54
CA LEU A 385 -0.80 0.92 31.35
C LEU A 385 0.66 1.28 31.69
N SER A 386 0.94 2.55 32.00
CA SER A 386 2.27 3.05 32.37
C SER A 386 2.70 2.65 33.79
N ASN A 387 1.76 2.55 34.72
CA ASN A 387 2.00 2.23 36.13
C ASN A 387 1.52 0.81 36.47
N ASN A 388 2.50 -0.09 36.68
CA ASN A 388 2.36 -1.47 37.14
C ASN A 388 1.59 -2.42 36.21
N HIS A 389 2.32 -3.30 35.51
CA HIS A 389 2.14 -4.76 35.46
C HIS A 389 3.41 -5.33 34.83
N LYS A 390 4.30 -5.96 35.63
CA LYS A 390 5.42 -6.73 35.07
C LYS A 390 4.83 -7.81 34.17
N PRO A 391 5.29 -7.98 32.91
CA PRO A 391 4.83 -9.10 32.09
C PRO A 391 5.14 -10.40 32.84
N ILE A 392 4.11 -11.20 33.09
CA ILE A 392 4.27 -12.53 33.67
C ILE A 392 5.11 -13.34 32.66
N LYS A 393 6.30 -13.78 33.06
CA LYS A 393 7.12 -14.69 32.25
C LYS A 393 6.28 -15.91 31.90
N ARG A 394 6.28 -16.29 30.60
CA ARG A 394 5.57 -17.47 30.09
C ARG A 394 5.84 -18.69 30.99
N PRO A 395 4.82 -19.51 31.32
CA PRO A 395 5.07 -20.82 31.89
C PRO A 395 5.95 -21.60 30.90
N LYS A 396 7.07 -22.14 31.38
CA LYS A 396 7.81 -23.16 30.64
C LYS A 396 6.90 -24.39 30.63
N TYR A 397 6.34 -24.74 29.48
CA TYR A 397 5.78 -26.07 29.30
C TYR A 397 6.93 -27.07 29.40
N SER A 398 6.94 -27.86 30.47
CA SER A 398 7.72 -29.08 30.52
C SER A 398 7.10 -30.07 29.54
N LEU A 399 7.85 -30.41 28.48
CA LEU A 399 7.53 -31.57 27.67
C LEU A 399 7.59 -32.79 28.61
N ILE A 400 6.44 -33.43 28.79
CA ILE A 400 6.38 -34.76 29.39
C ILE A 400 6.92 -35.71 28.32
N ASN A 401 8.00 -36.41 28.66
CA ASN A 401 8.62 -37.45 27.83
C ASN A 401 7.68 -38.62 27.59
#